data_AF-A0A4R3Z0F6-F1
#
_entry.id   AF-A0A4R3Z0F6-F1
#
_cell.length_a   1.000
_cell.length_b   1.000
_cell.length_c   1.000
_cell.angle_alpha   90.00
_cell.angle_beta   90.00
_cell.angle_gamma   90.00
#
_symmetry.space_group_name_H-M   'P 1'
#
loop_
_entity.id
_entity.type
_entity.pdbx_description
1 polymer ?
#
loop_
_entity_poly.entity_id
_entity_poly.type
_entity_poly.pdbx_seq_one_letter_code
_entity_poly.pdbx_strand_id
1 'polypeptide(L)'
;MTRTFKPLIAALLLASPAAFSADVLMANGSVRFSTPDTWLSIMQTDGDPEVQVFQVPDPSTATNALARVTVTVKQVASVAAFKQYIDGFTIRAKGMTGYAATPSTAANEYIYTAQESGVKLNYRERYWFVGDRAIQLRCVRPTGAAAWNAAFDRGCDDIASHMST
;
A
#
# COMPACT_ATOMS: atom_id res chain seq x y z
N MET A 1 -41.44 -13.78 -54.11
CA MET A 1 -40.16 -13.14 -53.77
C MET A 1 -40.33 -12.38 -52.46
N THR A 2 -39.41 -12.66 -51.53
CA THR A 2 -38.99 -11.89 -50.34
C THR A 2 -39.94 -11.81 -49.12
N ARG A 3 -39.73 -12.75 -48.18
CA ARG A 3 -40.21 -12.71 -46.79
C ARG A 3 -39.30 -11.79 -45.95
N THR A 4 -39.87 -10.81 -45.26
CA THR A 4 -39.16 -9.93 -44.34
C THR A 4 -39.05 -10.58 -42.96
N PHE A 5 -37.87 -11.07 -42.61
CA PHE A 5 -37.52 -11.57 -41.28
C PHE A 5 -37.24 -10.37 -40.34
N LYS A 6 -37.91 -10.32 -39.18
CA LYS A 6 -37.66 -9.35 -38.11
C LYS A 6 -36.77 -10.02 -37.05
N PRO A 7 -35.50 -9.62 -36.85
CA PRO A 7 -34.69 -10.15 -35.76
C PRO A 7 -35.08 -9.51 -34.42
N LEU A 8 -35.38 -10.35 -33.44
CA LEU A 8 -35.56 -9.98 -32.03
C LEU A 8 -34.15 -9.79 -31.42
N ILE A 9 -33.76 -8.55 -31.14
CA ILE A 9 -32.48 -8.25 -30.46
C ILE A 9 -32.71 -8.44 -28.96
N ALA A 10 -32.22 -9.55 -28.41
CA ALA A 10 -32.11 -9.76 -26.98
C ALA A 10 -30.92 -8.95 -26.46
N ALA A 11 -31.19 -7.89 -25.70
CA ALA A 11 -30.15 -7.14 -24.99
C ALA A 11 -29.67 -7.98 -23.79
N LEU A 12 -28.53 -8.65 -23.93
CA LEU A 12 -27.78 -9.16 -22.77
C LEU A 12 -27.24 -7.95 -22.00
N LEU A 13 -27.87 -7.64 -20.87
CA LEU A 13 -27.27 -6.83 -19.82
C LEU A 13 -26.08 -7.63 -19.28
N LEU A 14 -24.86 -7.25 -19.71
CA LEU A 14 -23.63 -7.65 -19.06
C LEU A 14 -23.69 -7.09 -17.63
N ALA A 15 -24.07 -7.92 -16.67
CA ALA A 15 -23.76 -7.67 -15.28
C ALA A 15 -22.23 -7.67 -15.18
N SER A 16 -21.62 -6.48 -15.14
CA SER A 16 -20.22 -6.37 -14.74
C SER A 16 -20.10 -6.99 -13.34
N PRO A 17 -19.22 -7.97 -13.10
CA PRO A 17 -18.90 -8.34 -11.73
C PRO A 17 -18.41 -7.07 -11.05
N ALA A 18 -19.05 -6.70 -9.94
CA ALA A 18 -18.49 -5.70 -9.04
C ALA A 18 -17.04 -6.12 -8.77
N ALA A 19 -16.08 -5.26 -9.09
CA ALA A 19 -14.70 -5.47 -8.69
C ALA A 19 -14.71 -5.60 -7.17
N PHE A 20 -14.28 -6.75 -6.66
CA PHE A 20 -14.23 -6.99 -5.23
C PHE A 20 -12.95 -6.35 -4.69
N SER A 21 -13.09 -5.66 -3.56
CA SER A 21 -12.01 -5.34 -2.63
C SER A 21 -11.05 -6.53 -2.55
N ALA A 22 -9.81 -6.36 -3.03
CA ALA A 22 -8.87 -7.46 -3.10
C ALA A 22 -8.45 -7.84 -1.68
N ASP A 23 -8.97 -8.97 -1.19
CA ASP A 23 -8.51 -9.58 0.06
C ASP A 23 -7.08 -10.09 -0.12
N VAL A 24 -6.19 -9.63 0.75
CA VAL A 24 -4.79 -10.01 0.76
C VAL A 24 -4.49 -10.84 1.99
N LEU A 25 -3.81 -11.95 1.76
CA LEU A 25 -3.38 -12.88 2.79
C LEU A 25 -1.86 -12.97 2.73
N MET A 26 -1.22 -12.66 3.84
CA MET A 26 0.23 -12.80 4.02
C MET A 26 0.53 -13.63 5.26
N ALA A 27 1.75 -14.13 5.36
CA ALA A 27 2.26 -14.96 6.43
C ALA A 27 1.34 -16.16 6.72
N ASN A 28 1.02 -16.94 5.69
CA ASN A 28 0.09 -18.08 5.78
C ASN A 28 -1.30 -17.69 6.32
N GLY A 29 -1.77 -16.48 5.97
CA GLY A 29 -3.09 -15.95 6.34
C GLY A 29 -3.16 -15.32 7.72
N SER A 30 -2.05 -15.24 8.45
CA SER A 30 -1.98 -14.60 9.76
C SER A 30 -1.87 -13.06 9.68
N VAL A 31 -1.66 -12.50 8.49
CA VAL A 31 -1.90 -11.09 8.18
C VAL A 31 -2.95 -11.04 7.08
N ARG A 32 -4.09 -10.40 7.36
CA ARG A 32 -5.18 -10.24 6.40
C ARG A 32 -5.65 -8.81 6.38
N PHE A 33 -5.78 -8.25 5.19
CA PHE A 33 -6.34 -6.92 4.97
C PHE A 33 -6.94 -6.86 3.57
N SER A 34 -7.69 -5.80 3.27
CA SER A 34 -8.16 -5.55 1.92
C SER A 34 -7.68 -4.19 1.44
N THR A 35 -7.73 -3.96 0.13
CA THR A 35 -7.31 -2.69 -0.49
C THR A 35 -8.40 -2.13 -1.41
N PRO A 36 -8.43 -0.81 -1.65
CA PRO A 36 -9.33 -0.23 -2.64
C PRO A 36 -9.12 -0.85 -4.03
N ASP A 37 -10.20 -1.11 -4.77
CA ASP A 37 -10.16 -1.79 -6.09
C ASP A 37 -9.27 -1.09 -7.13
N THR A 38 -9.07 0.21 -6.94
CA THR A 38 -8.22 1.03 -7.82
C THR A 38 -6.73 0.79 -7.62
N TRP A 39 -6.33 0.12 -6.53
CA TRP A 39 -4.93 -0.16 -6.24
C TRP A 39 -4.49 -1.42 -6.99
N LEU A 40 -3.36 -1.32 -7.68
CA LEU A 40 -2.84 -2.40 -8.51
C LEU A 40 -1.77 -3.16 -7.73
N SER A 41 -2.01 -4.44 -7.43
CA SER A 41 -0.94 -5.32 -6.95
C SER A 41 0.11 -5.48 -8.07
N ILE A 42 1.34 -5.07 -7.80
CA ILE A 42 2.43 -5.10 -8.81
C ILE A 42 3.56 -6.06 -8.43
N MET A 43 3.65 -6.46 -7.17
CA MET A 43 4.66 -7.41 -6.70
C MET A 43 4.19 -8.10 -5.43
N GLN A 44 4.40 -9.41 -5.40
CA GLN A 44 4.33 -10.24 -4.21
C GLN A 44 5.57 -11.13 -4.17
N THR A 45 6.19 -11.27 -3.01
CA THR A 45 7.28 -12.24 -2.79
C THR A 45 6.83 -13.27 -1.77
N ASP A 46 7.14 -14.53 -2.02
CA ASP A 46 7.06 -15.58 -1.00
C ASP A 46 8.37 -15.61 -0.17
N GLY A 47 8.28 -15.97 1.11
CA GLY A 47 9.45 -16.19 1.98
C GLY A 47 9.52 -15.24 3.18
N ASP A 48 10.74 -15.04 3.70
CA ASP A 48 11.00 -14.18 4.86
C ASP A 48 12.14 -13.18 4.56
N PRO A 49 11.85 -11.87 4.37
CA PRO A 49 10.53 -11.26 4.52
C PRO A 49 9.59 -11.56 3.35
N GLU A 50 8.29 -11.64 3.66
CA GLU A 50 7.21 -11.62 2.69
C GLU A 50 6.84 -10.17 2.38
N VAL A 51 6.69 -9.81 1.10
CA VAL A 51 6.46 -8.43 0.68
C VAL A 51 5.31 -8.37 -0.31
N GLN A 52 4.37 -7.46 -0.07
CA GLN A 52 3.28 -7.13 -0.98
C GLN A 52 3.37 -5.64 -1.34
N VAL A 53 3.37 -5.33 -2.64
CA VAL A 53 3.44 -3.95 -3.14
C VAL A 53 2.28 -3.62 -4.06
N PHE A 54 1.66 -2.48 -3.79
CA PHE A 54 0.61 -1.88 -4.61
C PHE A 54 1.11 -0.60 -5.25
N GLN A 55 0.83 -0.43 -6.53
CA GLN A 55 0.86 0.86 -7.20
C GLN A 55 -0.51 1.51 -7.05
N VAL A 56 -0.53 2.75 -6.59
CA VAL A 56 -1.76 3.52 -6.44
C VAL A 56 -1.84 4.55 -7.58
N PRO A 57 -2.86 4.49 -8.44
CA PRO A 57 -3.05 5.50 -9.46
C PRO A 57 -3.15 6.90 -8.84
N ASP A 58 -2.27 7.79 -9.28
CA ASP A 58 -2.24 9.19 -8.89
C ASP A 58 -2.64 10.06 -10.10
N PRO A 59 -3.64 10.95 -9.97
CA PRO A 59 -4.00 11.90 -11.02
C PRO A 59 -2.97 13.03 -11.19
N SER A 60 -1.89 13.09 -10.39
CA SER A 60 -0.89 14.14 -10.51
C SER A 60 -0.09 14.06 -11.82
N THR A 61 0.52 15.19 -12.20
CA THR A 61 1.42 15.29 -13.36
C THR A 61 2.84 14.82 -13.05
N ALA A 62 3.11 14.25 -11.87
CA ALA A 62 4.44 13.76 -11.50
C ALA A 62 4.72 12.43 -12.21
N THR A 63 5.07 12.50 -13.50
CA THR A 63 5.24 11.33 -14.38
C THR A 63 6.36 10.38 -13.96
N ASN A 64 7.25 10.81 -13.06
CA ASN A 64 8.49 10.11 -12.74
C ASN A 64 8.50 9.50 -11.32
N ALA A 65 7.43 9.65 -10.54
CA ALA A 65 7.34 9.02 -9.22
C ALA A 65 5.91 8.57 -8.93
N LEU A 66 5.76 7.27 -8.74
CA LEU A 66 4.46 6.62 -8.53
C LEU A 66 4.15 6.55 -7.03
N ALA A 67 2.88 6.75 -6.70
CA ALA A 67 2.39 6.45 -5.36
C ALA A 67 2.38 4.93 -5.15
N ARG A 68 2.87 4.49 -3.99
CA ARG A 68 3.06 3.07 -3.68
C ARG A 68 2.71 2.80 -2.23
N VAL A 69 2.15 1.61 -2.00
CA VAL A 69 1.95 1.06 -0.67
C VAL A 69 2.64 -0.28 -0.59
N THR A 70 3.40 -0.52 0.46
CA THR A 70 4.14 -1.75 0.68
C THR A 70 3.83 -2.29 2.07
N VAL A 71 3.41 -3.55 2.13
CA VAL A 71 3.34 -4.32 3.37
C VAL A 71 4.50 -5.30 3.35
N THR A 72 5.30 -5.32 4.42
CA THR A 72 6.39 -6.27 4.61
C THR A 72 6.17 -7.01 5.92
N VAL A 73 6.21 -8.34 5.89
CA VAL A 73 6.12 -9.19 7.07
C VAL A 73 7.43 -9.94 7.21
N LYS A 74 8.07 -9.85 8.38
CA LYS A 74 9.32 -10.52 8.69
C LYS A 74 9.23 -11.29 10.00
N GLN A 75 9.73 -12.52 10.05
CA GLN A 75 9.91 -13.24 11.32
C GLN A 75 11.04 -12.62 12.14
N VAL A 76 10.80 -12.39 13.43
CA VAL A 76 11.77 -11.80 14.35
C VAL A 76 11.68 -12.49 15.72
N ALA A 77 12.84 -12.89 16.25
CA ALA A 77 12.90 -13.71 17.46
C ALA A 77 12.52 -12.99 18.77
N SER A 78 12.35 -11.66 18.76
CA SER A 78 12.05 -10.88 19.96
C SER A 78 11.65 -9.44 19.66
N VAL A 79 11.16 -8.75 20.70
CA VAL A 79 10.96 -7.29 20.70
C VAL A 79 12.26 -6.52 20.44
N ALA A 80 13.42 -7.05 20.86
CA ALA A 80 14.71 -6.43 20.57
C ALA A 80 15.06 -6.51 19.08
N ALA A 81 14.82 -7.69 18.46
CA ALA A 81 14.97 -7.86 17.01
C ALA A 81 13.98 -6.99 16.22
N PHE A 82 12.75 -6.79 16.73
CA PHE A 82 11.80 -5.84 16.15
C PHE A 82 12.30 -4.39 16.19
N LYS A 83 12.90 -3.93 17.30
CA LYS A 83 13.52 -2.60 17.37
C LYS A 83 14.64 -2.44 16.34
N GLN A 84 15.52 -3.44 16.24
CA GLN A 84 16.59 -3.46 15.22
C GLN A 84 16.04 -3.43 13.78
N TYR A 85 14.90 -4.11 13.54
CA TYR A 85 14.21 -4.08 12.26
C TYR A 85 13.74 -2.66 11.91
N ILE A 86 13.10 -1.96 12.85
CA ILE A 86 12.68 -0.55 12.68
C ILE A 86 13.91 0.35 12.45
N ASP A 87 14.95 0.20 13.25
CA ASP A 87 16.17 1.00 13.17
C ASP A 87 16.83 0.87 11.79
N GLY A 88 16.88 -0.34 11.25
CA GLY A 88 17.43 -0.59 9.91
C GLY A 88 16.69 0.18 8.80
N PHE A 89 15.36 0.27 8.86
CA PHE A 89 14.61 1.10 7.91
C PHE A 89 14.78 2.59 8.17
N THR A 90 14.80 3.00 9.43
CA THR A 90 14.94 4.40 9.82
C THR A 90 16.32 4.95 9.43
N ILE A 91 17.38 4.16 9.57
CA ILE A 91 18.73 4.51 9.12
C ILE A 91 18.76 4.68 7.61
N ARG A 92 18.14 3.76 6.86
CA ARG A 92 18.02 3.87 5.39
C ARG A 92 17.26 5.14 4.98
N ALA A 93 16.13 5.41 5.62
CA ALA A 93 15.32 6.61 5.36
C ALA A 93 16.12 7.90 5.60
N LYS A 94 16.85 7.99 6.72
CA LYS A 94 17.71 9.14 7.04
C LYS A 94 18.85 9.35 6.04
N GLY A 95 19.29 8.30 5.35
CA GLY A 95 20.27 8.37 4.29
C GLY A 95 19.71 8.82 2.93
N MET A 96 18.39 8.98 2.79
CA MET A 96 17.78 9.39 1.53
C MET A 96 18.03 10.88 1.24
N THR A 97 18.18 11.21 -0.04
CA THR A 97 18.33 12.60 -0.49
C THR A 97 17.10 13.41 -0.09
N GLY A 98 17.31 14.59 0.50
CA GLY A 98 16.22 15.47 0.91
C GLY A 98 15.37 14.95 2.06
N TYR A 99 15.89 13.99 2.86
CA TYR A 99 15.22 13.50 4.06
C TYR A 99 14.88 14.66 5.01
N ALA A 100 13.61 14.75 5.39
CA ALA A 100 13.13 15.66 6.41
C ALA A 100 12.03 14.98 7.24
N ALA A 101 12.32 14.73 8.51
CA ALA A 101 11.36 14.12 9.43
C ALA A 101 10.23 15.08 9.79
N THR A 102 9.02 14.52 9.93
CA THR A 102 7.86 15.18 10.53
C THR A 102 7.53 14.47 11.83
N PRO A 103 7.34 15.18 12.95
CA PRO A 103 6.97 14.55 14.21
C PRO A 103 5.69 13.74 14.09
N SER A 104 5.67 12.54 14.67
CA SER A 104 4.45 11.77 14.90
C SER A 104 4.24 11.55 16.40
N THR A 105 2.98 11.53 16.82
CA THR A 105 2.54 11.18 18.17
C THR A 105 2.19 9.70 18.31
N ALA A 106 2.13 8.95 17.22
CA ALA A 106 1.83 7.52 17.22
C ALA A 106 3.10 6.70 17.49
N ALA A 107 2.95 5.64 18.28
CA ALA A 107 4.06 4.72 18.56
C ALA A 107 4.48 3.99 17.27
N ASN A 108 5.80 3.88 17.08
CA ASN A 108 6.41 3.24 15.91
C ASN A 108 5.86 3.78 14.57
N GLU A 109 5.53 5.07 14.50
CA GLU A 109 5.19 5.76 13.25
C GLU A 109 6.29 6.75 12.88
N TYR A 110 6.69 6.71 11.61
CA TYR A 110 7.70 7.59 11.03
C TYR A 110 7.12 8.30 9.82
N ILE A 111 6.95 9.60 9.93
CA ILE A 111 6.49 10.46 8.84
C ILE A 111 7.68 11.29 8.39
N TYR A 112 7.96 11.31 7.09
CA TYR A 112 9.05 12.11 6.55
C TYR A 112 8.83 12.41 5.08
N THR A 113 9.61 13.35 4.55
CA THR A 113 9.74 13.53 3.11
C THR A 113 11.13 13.13 2.67
N ALA A 114 11.27 12.60 1.45
CA ALA A 114 12.54 12.36 0.80
C ALA A 114 12.38 12.52 -0.71
N GLN A 115 13.48 12.47 -1.46
CA GLN A 115 13.49 12.57 -2.92
C GLN A 115 13.81 11.23 -3.57
N GLU A 116 13.00 10.86 -4.55
CA GLU A 116 13.28 9.76 -5.48
C GLU A 116 13.25 10.32 -6.91
N SER A 117 14.30 10.08 -7.69
CA SER A 117 14.40 10.53 -9.09
C SER A 117 14.08 12.03 -9.28
N GLY A 118 14.48 12.86 -8.32
CA GLY A 118 14.23 14.31 -8.31
C GLY A 118 12.82 14.74 -7.87
N VAL A 119 11.92 13.81 -7.54
CA VAL A 119 10.57 14.10 -7.04
C VAL A 119 10.54 14.00 -5.52
N LYS A 120 10.03 15.04 -4.85
CA LYS A 120 9.77 15.01 -3.41
C LYS A 120 8.54 14.15 -3.12
N LEU A 121 8.72 13.12 -2.30
CA LEU A 121 7.69 12.20 -1.86
C LEU A 121 7.45 12.34 -0.35
N ASN A 122 6.22 12.08 0.05
CA ASN A 122 5.79 11.97 1.45
C ASN A 122 5.72 10.49 1.80
N TYR A 123 6.36 10.12 2.90
CA TYR A 123 6.40 8.77 3.46
C TYR A 123 5.66 8.77 4.79
N ARG A 124 4.86 7.72 5.00
CA ARG A 124 4.35 7.33 6.30
C ARG A 124 4.64 5.85 6.48
N GLU A 125 5.44 5.53 7.48
CA GLU A 125 5.79 4.17 7.84
C GLU A 125 5.27 3.83 9.22
N ARG A 126 4.61 2.69 9.35
CA ARG A 126 4.07 2.18 10.62
C ARG A 126 4.52 0.76 10.84
N TYR A 127 4.75 0.40 12.11
CA TYR A 127 5.33 -0.87 12.46
C TYR A 127 4.61 -1.55 13.62
N TRP A 128 4.43 -2.88 13.50
CA TRP A 128 3.81 -3.72 14.51
C TRP A 128 4.67 -4.94 14.82
N PHE A 129 4.60 -5.39 16.07
CA PHE A 129 5.17 -6.66 16.52
C PHE A 129 4.04 -7.57 16.99
N VAL A 130 3.73 -8.63 16.24
CA VAL A 130 2.57 -9.51 16.49
C VAL A 130 2.95 -10.98 16.26
N GLY A 131 2.86 -11.81 17.31
CA GLY A 131 3.14 -13.25 17.22
C GLY A 131 4.47 -13.57 16.54
N ASP A 132 5.56 -12.97 17.05
CA ASP A 132 6.94 -13.09 16.55
C ASP A 132 7.20 -12.54 15.13
N ARG A 133 6.31 -11.67 14.63
CA ARG A 133 6.47 -11.00 13.34
C ARG A 133 6.65 -9.51 13.50
N ALA A 134 7.54 -8.94 12.70
CA ALA A 134 7.68 -7.53 12.44
C ALA A 134 6.92 -7.21 11.16
N ILE A 135 5.91 -6.34 11.26
CA ILE A 135 5.11 -5.90 10.12
C ILE A 135 5.45 -4.43 9.86
N GLN A 136 5.82 -4.09 8.62
CA GLN A 136 5.95 -2.71 8.14
C GLN A 136 4.84 -2.42 7.14
N LEU A 137 4.10 -1.33 7.35
CA LEU A 137 3.33 -0.67 6.31
C LEU A 137 4.08 0.60 5.90
N ARG A 138 4.55 0.69 4.66
CA ARG A 138 5.12 1.90 4.06
C ARG A 138 4.16 2.45 3.02
N CYS A 139 3.67 3.66 3.25
CA CYS A 139 2.86 4.42 2.31
C CYS A 139 3.67 5.60 1.75
N VAL A 140 3.78 5.68 0.43
CA VAL A 140 4.56 6.71 -0.27
C VAL A 140 3.71 7.36 -1.34
N ARG A 141 3.65 8.70 -1.34
CA ARG A 141 2.98 9.46 -2.40
C ARG A 141 3.67 10.79 -2.70
N PRO A 142 3.61 11.29 -3.94
CA PRO A 142 3.90 12.69 -4.21
C PRO A 142 2.85 13.59 -3.54
N THR A 143 3.08 14.90 -3.60
CA THR A 143 2.06 15.87 -3.20
C THR A 143 1.09 16.06 -4.36
N GLY A 144 -0.13 15.53 -4.23
CA GLY A 144 -1.19 15.68 -5.21
C GLY A 144 -2.31 16.62 -4.75
N ALA A 145 -3.46 16.54 -5.42
CA ALA A 145 -4.68 17.24 -5.02
C ALA A 145 -5.16 16.77 -3.63
N ALA A 146 -5.70 17.68 -2.82
CA ALA A 146 -6.07 17.41 -1.43
C ALA A 146 -7.03 16.21 -1.27
N ALA A 147 -8.05 16.11 -2.15
CA ALA A 147 -9.01 15.01 -2.12
C ALA A 147 -8.36 13.64 -2.39
N TRP A 148 -7.42 13.58 -3.34
CA TRP A 148 -6.70 12.35 -3.65
C TRP A 148 -5.73 11.98 -2.53
N ASN A 149 -4.97 12.94 -1.99
CA ASN A 149 -4.09 12.74 -0.85
C ASN A 149 -4.86 12.12 0.33
N ALA A 150 -6.03 12.68 0.66
CA ALA A 150 -6.87 12.17 1.74
C ALA A 150 -7.44 10.77 1.46
N ALA A 151 -7.74 10.44 0.21
CA ALA A 151 -8.19 9.10 -0.17
C ALA A 151 -7.06 8.06 -0.08
N PHE A 152 -5.86 8.42 -0.54
CA PHE A 152 -4.66 7.60 -0.38
C PHE A 152 -4.37 7.34 1.11
N ASP A 153 -4.35 8.41 1.92
CA ASP A 153 -4.04 8.33 3.34
C ASP A 153 -5.08 7.47 4.08
N ARG A 154 -6.38 7.59 3.75
CA ARG A 154 -7.42 6.69 4.28
C ARG A 154 -7.19 5.23 3.94
N GLY A 155 -6.86 4.91 2.68
CA GLY A 155 -6.57 3.51 2.30
C GLY A 155 -5.38 2.94 3.07
N CYS A 156 -4.37 3.76 3.36
CA CYS A 156 -3.28 3.39 4.25
C CYS A 156 -3.73 3.13 5.69
N ASP A 157 -4.63 3.95 6.23
CA ASP A 157 -5.18 3.80 7.57
C ASP A 157 -6.08 2.56 7.70
N ASP A 158 -6.86 2.26 6.67
CA ASP A 158 -7.69 1.06 6.60
C ASP A 158 -6.81 -0.20 6.69
N ILE A 159 -5.73 -0.28 5.91
CA ILE A 159 -4.75 -1.38 6.00
C ILE A 159 -4.14 -1.45 7.41
N ALA A 160 -3.72 -0.32 7.96
CA ALA A 160 -3.09 -0.26 9.27
C ALA A 160 -4.00 -0.78 10.40
N SER A 161 -5.32 -0.59 10.28
CA SER A 161 -6.29 -1.07 11.27
C SER A 161 -6.33 -2.60 11.43
N HIS A 162 -5.79 -3.34 10.46
CA HIS A 162 -5.73 -4.79 10.46
C HIS A 162 -4.38 -5.36 10.93
N MET A 163 -3.37 -4.52 11.24
CA MET A 163 -2.01 -4.99 11.49
C MET A 163 -1.71 -5.35 12.95
N SER A 164 -2.58 -4.96 13.88
CA SER A 164 -2.43 -5.22 15.31
C SER A 164 -3.26 -6.40 15.83
N THR A 165 -3.98 -7.09 14.95
CA THR A 165 -4.75 -8.31 15.27
C THR A 165 -3.89 -9.55 15.09
#